data_AF-A0A527YNX6-F1
#
_entry.id   AF-A0A527YNX6-F1
#
_cell.length_a   1.000
_cell.length_b   1.000
_cell.length_c   1.000
_cell.angle_alpha   90.00
_cell.angle_beta   90.00
_cell.angle_gamma   90.00
#
_symmetry.space_group_name_H-M   'P 1'
#
loop_
_entity.id
_entity.type
_entity.pdbx_description
1 polymer ?
#
loop_
_entity_poly.entity_id
_entity_poly.type
_entity_poly.pdbx_seq_one_letter_code
_entity_poly.pdbx_strand_id
1 'polypeptide(L)'
;ADFKVADNVVRIPFADIEAVERTFRSDPEIGVIVLETIQGGGGIIQAPAEYWQKLRALCDQYGVLWVADEVQCGYGRSGRFYAFEHYGVVPDVT
;
A
#
# COMPACT_ATOMS: atom_id res chain seq x y z
N ALA A 1 -10.88 -22.30 -13.47
CA ALA A 1 -11.52 -21.32 -12.58
C ALA A 1 -11.45 -19.98 -13.29
N ASP A 2 -12.60 -19.34 -13.54
CA ASP A 2 -12.60 -18.04 -14.20
C ASP A 2 -12.13 -16.98 -13.19
N PHE A 3 -10.98 -16.37 -13.45
CA PHE A 3 -10.49 -15.24 -12.67
C PHE A 3 -11.35 -14.02 -12.99
N LYS A 4 -12.08 -13.50 -12.00
CA LYS A 4 -12.86 -12.28 -12.12
C LYS A 4 -12.15 -11.17 -11.34
N VAL A 5 -11.91 -10.06 -12.01
CA VAL A 5 -11.44 -8.84 -11.35
C VAL A 5 -12.57 -8.33 -10.45
N ALA A 6 -12.23 -7.82 -9.27
CA ALA A 6 -13.21 -7.20 -8.39
C ALA A 6 -13.84 -5.98 -9.08
N ASP A 7 -15.16 -5.83 -8.96
CA ASP A 7 -15.88 -4.74 -9.61
C ASP A 7 -15.79 -3.42 -8.82
N ASN A 8 -15.36 -3.48 -7.55
CA ASN A 8 -15.23 -2.36 -6.61
C ASN A 8 -13.76 -1.90 -6.46
N VAL A 9 -13.19 -1.34 -7.51
CA VAL A 9 -11.81 -0.80 -7.48
C VAL A 9 -11.82 0.73 -7.46
N VAL A 10 -11.23 1.31 -6.41
CA VAL A 10 -11.02 2.75 -6.27
C VAL A 10 -9.53 3.07 -6.45
N ARG A 11 -9.22 4.12 -7.22
CA ARG A 11 -7.85 4.63 -7.38
C ARG A 11 -7.66 5.87 -6.53
N ILE A 12 -6.57 5.90 -5.77
CA ILE A 12 -6.22 6.97 -4.84
C ILE A 12 -4.86 7.54 -5.27
N PRO A 13 -4.62 8.87 -5.20
CA PRO A 13 -3.29 9.43 -5.41
C PRO A 13 -2.26 8.80 -4.46
N PHE A 14 -1.08 8.48 -4.98
CA PHE A 14 0.02 7.97 -4.17
C PHE A 14 0.46 9.01 -3.13
N ALA A 15 0.90 8.53 -1.96
CA ALA A 15 1.34 9.36 -0.84
C ALA A 15 0.28 10.31 -0.24
N ASP A 16 -1.00 10.21 -0.63
CA ASP A 16 -2.10 10.97 -0.04
C ASP A 16 -2.82 10.16 1.05
N ILE A 17 -2.33 10.28 2.30
CA ILE A 17 -2.87 9.52 3.43
C ILE A 17 -4.30 9.95 3.80
N GLU A 18 -4.65 11.21 3.56
CA GLU A 18 -6.00 11.72 3.84
C GLU A 18 -7.02 11.12 2.87
N ALA A 19 -6.63 10.95 1.61
CA ALA A 19 -7.47 10.26 0.63
C ALA A 19 -7.63 8.76 0.94
N VAL A 20 -6.59 8.10 1.46
CA VAL A 20 -6.70 6.71 1.97
C VAL A 20 -7.72 6.63 3.10
N GLU A 21 -7.55 7.44 4.15
CA GLU A 21 -8.46 7.43 5.29
C GLU A 21 -9.90 7.77 4.89
N ARG A 22 -10.07 8.77 4.02
CA ARG A 22 -11.40 9.15 3.50
C ARG A 22 -12.05 7.98 2.79
N THR A 23 -11.29 7.22 1.99
CA THR A 23 -11.81 6.08 1.23
C THR A 23 -12.24 4.96 2.16
N PHE A 24 -11.37 4.55 3.11
CA PHE A 24 -11.70 3.51 4.10
C PHE A 24 -12.92 3.87 4.94
N ARG A 25 -13.08 5.16 5.28
CA ARG A 25 -14.24 5.64 6.03
C ARG A 25 -15.52 5.69 5.20
N SER A 26 -15.44 6.04 3.92
CA SER A 26 -16.61 6.21 3.06
C SER A 26 -17.19 4.88 2.58
N ASP A 27 -16.38 3.84 2.49
CA ASP A 27 -16.78 2.54 1.97
C ASP A 27 -16.24 1.40 2.86
N PRO A 28 -17.07 0.89 3.80
CA PRO A 28 -16.71 -0.23 4.66
C PRO A 28 -16.51 -1.56 3.93
N GLU A 29 -16.83 -1.69 2.63
CA GLU A 29 -16.59 -2.91 1.86
C GLU A 29 -15.16 -3.00 1.31
N ILE A 30 -14.36 -1.93 1.43
CA ILE A 30 -12.94 -1.95 1.05
C ILE A 30 -12.17 -2.86 2.02
N GLY A 31 -11.77 -4.03 1.55
CA GLY A 31 -11.02 -5.01 2.34
C GLY A 31 -9.51 -5.04 2.06
N VAL A 32 -9.04 -4.42 0.98
CA VAL A 32 -7.63 -4.51 0.55
C VAL A 32 -7.14 -3.18 -0.02
N ILE A 33 -5.91 -2.80 0.31
CA ILE A 33 -5.12 -1.79 -0.41
C ILE A 33 -3.86 -2.45 -1.00
N VAL A 34 -3.58 -2.15 -2.27
CA VAL A 34 -2.43 -2.67 -3.01
C VAL A 34 -1.63 -1.50 -3.57
N LEU A 35 -0.33 -1.43 -3.28
CA LEU A 35 0.56 -0.40 -3.79
C LEU A 35 2.03 -0.79 -3.70
N GLU A 36 2.83 -0.27 -4.63
CA GLU A 36 4.29 -0.33 -4.58
C GLU A 36 4.80 0.53 -3.42
N THR A 37 5.77 0.03 -2.64
CA THR A 37 6.43 0.82 -1.59
C THR A 37 7.28 1.95 -2.19
N ILE A 38 7.86 1.72 -3.37
CA ILE A 38 8.48 2.77 -4.19
C ILE A 38 7.85 2.63 -5.56
N GLN A 39 7.11 3.66 -6.04
CA GLN A 39 6.48 3.57 -7.35
C GLN A 39 7.53 3.61 -8.46
N GLY A 40 7.78 2.45 -9.03
CA GLY A 40 8.75 2.24 -10.09
C GLY A 40 8.30 2.87 -11.40
N GLY A 41 7.18 2.36 -11.92
CA GLY A 41 6.60 2.80 -13.20
C GLY A 41 6.17 4.27 -13.22
N GLY A 42 5.93 4.86 -12.04
CA GLY A 42 5.64 6.28 -11.87
C GLY A 42 6.84 7.22 -11.96
N GLY A 43 8.07 6.68 -12.01
CA GLY A 43 9.30 7.48 -12.07
C GLY A 43 10.11 7.50 -10.77
N ILE A 44 10.17 6.38 -10.06
CA ILE A 44 10.90 6.22 -8.78
C ILE A 44 10.40 7.23 -7.73
N ILE A 45 9.11 7.17 -7.42
CA ILE A 45 8.46 8.07 -6.46
C ILE A 45 8.42 7.39 -5.09
N GLN A 46 8.82 8.14 -4.06
CA GLN A 46 8.80 7.68 -2.67
C GLN A 46 7.84 8.52 -1.83
N ALA A 47 7.23 7.90 -0.83
CA ALA A 47 6.46 8.58 0.20
C ALA A 47 7.32 8.77 1.48
N PRO A 48 7.06 9.79 2.30
CA PRO A 48 7.76 9.98 3.58
C PRO A 48 7.46 8.83 4.55
N ALA A 49 8.34 8.58 5.52
CA ALA A 49 8.19 7.47 6.47
C ALA A 49 6.87 7.52 7.25
N GLU A 50 6.41 8.73 7.58
CA GLU A 50 5.16 8.98 8.28
C GLU A 50 3.94 8.52 7.49
N TYR A 51 4.01 8.51 6.14
CA TYR A 51 2.93 7.97 5.30
C TYR A 51 2.75 6.47 5.55
N TRP A 52 3.85 5.70 5.53
CA TRP A 52 3.81 4.24 5.70
C TRP A 52 3.36 3.83 7.10
N GLN A 53 3.83 4.54 8.12
CA GLN A 53 3.42 4.32 9.52
C GLN A 53 1.92 4.58 9.71
N LYS A 54 1.41 5.67 9.14
CA LYS A 54 -0.03 5.97 9.17
C LYS A 54 -0.83 4.97 8.35
N LEU A 55 -0.35 4.56 7.17
CA LEU A 55 -1.02 3.58 6.33
C LEU A 55 -1.21 2.27 7.08
N ARG A 56 -0.17 1.76 7.73
CA ARG A 56 -0.26 0.55 8.57
C ARG A 56 -1.30 0.72 9.68
N ALA A 57 -1.26 1.84 10.42
CA ALA A 57 -2.21 2.11 11.48
C ALA A 57 -3.67 2.20 10.98
N LEU A 58 -3.89 2.78 9.79
CA LEU A 58 -5.21 2.82 9.16
C LEU A 58 -5.67 1.43 8.74
N CYS A 59 -4.79 0.62 8.16
CA CYS A 59 -5.12 -0.75 7.80
C CYS A 59 -5.55 -1.56 9.03
N ASP A 60 -4.85 -1.41 10.16
CA ASP A 60 -5.22 -2.03 11.44
C ASP A 60 -6.55 -1.51 11.98
N GLN A 61 -6.77 -0.19 11.92
CA GLN A 61 -7.97 0.46 12.44
C GLN A 61 -9.24 0.06 11.66
N TYR A 62 -9.14 -0.03 10.34
CA TYR A 62 -10.30 -0.27 9.46
C TYR A 62 -10.44 -1.74 9.05
N GLY A 63 -9.50 -2.63 9.45
CA GLY A 63 -9.53 -4.04 9.08
C GLY A 63 -9.24 -4.28 7.59
N VAL A 64 -8.42 -3.42 6.99
CA VAL A 64 -8.02 -3.49 5.57
C VAL A 64 -6.69 -4.20 5.47
N LEU A 65 -6.56 -5.17 4.58
CA LEU A 65 -5.28 -5.82 4.31
C LEU A 65 -4.40 -4.92 3.43
N TRP A 66 -3.15 -4.76 3.82
CA TRP A 66 -2.14 -4.10 3.01
C TRP A 66 -1.29 -5.13 2.25
N VAL A 67 -1.39 -5.10 0.93
CA VAL A 67 -0.49 -5.81 0.01
C VAL A 67 0.57 -4.83 -0.50
N ALA A 68 1.82 -5.04 -0.13
CA ALA A 68 2.94 -4.26 -0.66
C ALA A 68 3.46 -4.93 -1.93
N ASP A 69 3.36 -4.24 -3.07
CA ASP A 69 3.99 -4.71 -4.32
C ASP A 69 5.49 -4.41 -4.28
N GLU A 70 6.27 -5.45 -3.98
CA GLU A 70 7.72 -5.39 -3.84
C GLU A 70 8.44 -6.03 -5.05
N VAL A 71 7.73 -6.35 -6.15
CA VAL A 71 8.31 -7.05 -7.32
C VAL A 71 9.50 -6.28 -7.89
N GLN A 72 9.39 -4.95 -7.96
CA GLN A 72 10.48 -4.10 -8.46
C GLN A 72 11.41 -3.62 -7.35
N CYS A 73 10.86 -3.09 -6.26
CA CYS A 73 11.62 -2.36 -5.24
C CYS A 73 12.19 -3.23 -4.11
N GLY A 74 11.78 -4.50 -4.04
CA GLY A 74 12.29 -5.51 -3.13
C GLY A 74 13.52 -6.26 -3.67
N TYR A 75 13.77 -7.44 -3.13
CA TYR A 75 14.92 -8.31 -3.42
C TYR A 75 16.27 -7.57 -3.39
N GLY A 76 16.47 -6.64 -2.46
CA GLY A 76 17.71 -5.88 -2.33
C GLY A 76 17.80 -4.61 -3.18
N ARG A 77 16.85 -4.36 -4.09
CA ARG A 77 16.91 -3.22 -5.02
C ARG A 77 17.01 -1.87 -4.30
N SER A 78 16.26 -1.70 -3.23
CA SER A 78 16.21 -0.48 -2.42
C SER A 78 17.27 -0.43 -1.31
N GLY A 79 18.18 -1.40 -1.23
CA GLY A 79 19.19 -1.51 -0.16
C GLY A 79 18.73 -2.29 1.09
N ARG A 80 17.52 -2.85 1.05
CA ARG A 80 16.91 -3.76 2.03
C ARG A 80 16.26 -4.93 1.30
N PHE A 81 15.94 -6.03 1.99
CA PHE A 81 15.36 -7.18 1.29
C PHE A 81 13.97 -6.82 0.76
N TYR A 82 13.16 -6.15 1.57
CA TYR A 82 11.95 -5.46 1.13
C TYR A 82 12.10 -3.95 1.36
N ALA A 83 11.50 -3.11 0.50
CA ALA A 83 11.55 -1.66 0.64
C ALA A 83 10.81 -1.14 1.89
N PHE A 84 9.72 -1.78 2.32
CA PHE A 84 8.99 -1.33 3.53
C PHE A 84 9.83 -1.41 4.81
N GLU A 85 10.91 -2.20 4.82
CA GLU A 85 11.82 -2.35 5.97
C GLU A 85 12.48 -1.03 6.37
N HIS A 86 12.61 -0.08 5.43
CA HIS A 86 13.14 1.26 5.71
C HIS A 86 12.25 2.09 6.64
N TYR A 87 10.96 1.74 6.76
CA TYR A 87 9.96 2.56 7.45
C TYR A 87 9.47 1.95 8.77
N GLY A 88 9.99 0.78 9.15
CA GLY A 88 9.66 0.14 10.43
C GLY A 88 8.22 -0.38 10.50
N VAL A 89 7.63 -0.74 9.37
CA VAL A 89 6.28 -1.29 9.25
C VAL A 89 6.31 -2.65 8.56
N VAL A 90 5.24 -3.43 8.70
CA VAL A 90 5.09 -4.74 8.06
C VAL A 90 3.72 -4.79 7.36
N PRO A 91 3.67 -5.03 6.03
CA PRO A 91 2.42 -5.27 5.31
C PRO A 91 1.88 -6.67 5.63
N ASP A 92 0.64 -6.94 5.23
CA ASP A 92 0.02 -8.25 5.43
C ASP A 92 0.48 -9.26 4.35
N VAL A 93 0.79 -8.79 3.15
CA VAL A 93 1.23 -9.60 2.00
C VAL A 93 2.33 -8.86 1.21
N THR A 94 3.26 -9.63 0.62
CA THR A 94 4.32 -9.19 -0.30
C THR A 94 4.31 -9.97 -1.61
#